data_AF-A0A8D3WR65-F1
#
_entry.id   AF-A0A8D3WR65-F1
#
_cell.length_a   1.000
_cell.length_b   1.000
_cell.length_c   1.000
_cell.angle_alpha   90.00
_cell.angle_beta   90.00
_cell.angle_gamma   90.00
#
_symmetry.space_group_name_H-M   'P 1'
#
loop_
_entity.id
_entity.type
_entity.pdbx_description
1 polymer ?
#
loop_
_entity_poly.entity_id
_entity_poly.type
_entity_poly.pdbx_seq_one_letter_code
_entity_poly.pdbx_strand_id
1 'polypeptide(L)'
;MESPDSDGMLAEQLLRLTRRLQRIQSRQLEPIGITPAQFRLLRTTAHYEGAPRMADLAERLDVVPRAVTTLVDGLEASGRVRRAPDPTNRRVVRVEITEEGRAVLRSMRAARKAAAEEILAPLTAEQREVLGGLLTALVDGMPERRRC
;
A
#
# COMPACT_ATOMS: atom_id res chain seq x y z
N MET A 1 17.68 5.36 -36.13
CA MET A 1 18.51 5.08 -34.94
C MET A 1 17.59 5.17 -33.73
N GLU A 2 16.78 4.14 -33.52
CA GLU A 2 15.98 3.99 -32.29
C GLU A 2 16.90 3.39 -31.23
N SER A 3 17.03 4.04 -30.08
CA SER A 3 17.93 3.63 -29.01
C SER A 3 17.27 2.46 -28.25
N PRO A 4 17.75 1.20 -28.38
CA PRO A 4 17.08 0.02 -27.86
C PRO A 4 17.11 -0.10 -26.32
N ASP A 5 17.75 0.85 -25.62
CA ASP A 5 18.04 0.77 -24.18
C ASP A 5 17.35 1.86 -23.34
N SER A 6 16.55 2.72 -23.97
CA SER A 6 15.77 3.77 -23.28
C SER A 6 14.79 3.17 -22.26
N ASP A 7 14.09 2.11 -22.65
CA ASP A 7 13.09 1.46 -21.81
C ASP A 7 13.74 0.72 -20.63
N GLY A 8 14.92 0.12 -20.85
CA GLY A 8 15.72 -0.53 -19.80
C GLY A 8 16.22 0.48 -18.76
N MET A 9 16.76 1.61 -19.22
CA MET A 9 17.16 2.70 -18.33
C MET A 9 15.99 3.28 -17.53
N LEU A 10 14.83 3.47 -18.17
CA LEU A 10 13.63 3.96 -17.49
C LEU A 10 13.13 2.97 -16.43
N ALA A 11 13.13 1.67 -16.74
CA ALA A 11 12.80 0.62 -15.78
C ALA A 11 13.76 0.63 -14.58
N GLU A 12 15.07 0.83 -14.81
CA GLU A 12 16.03 0.93 -13.72
C GLU A 12 15.80 2.17 -12.84
N GLN A 13 15.49 3.32 -13.45
CA GLN A 13 15.14 4.54 -12.73
C GLN A 13 13.89 4.36 -11.86
N LEU A 14 12.85 3.71 -12.39
CA LEU A 14 11.64 3.38 -11.64
C LEU A 14 11.93 2.45 -10.45
N LEU A 15 12.78 1.44 -10.65
CA LEU A 15 13.20 0.54 -9.56
C LEU A 15 14.01 1.28 -8.49
N ARG A 16 14.93 2.17 -8.89
CA ARG A 16 15.70 3.02 -7.96
C ARG A 16 14.79 3.94 -7.14
N LEU A 17 13.81 4.58 -7.78
CA LEU A 17 12.82 5.42 -7.10
C LEU A 17 11.96 4.59 -6.14
N THR A 18 11.49 3.41 -6.56
CA THR A 18 10.69 2.51 -5.73
C THR A 18 11.46 2.08 -4.48
N ARG A 19 12.75 1.73 -4.59
CA ARG A 19 13.60 1.42 -3.43
C ARG A 19 13.79 2.62 -2.51
N ARG A 20 13.96 3.83 -3.06
CA ARG A 20 14.05 5.07 -2.26
C ARG A 20 12.76 5.30 -1.46
N LEU A 21 11.60 5.16 -2.12
CA LEU A 21 10.28 5.26 -1.48
C LEU A 21 10.10 4.21 -0.37
N GLN A 22 10.46 2.96 -0.63
CA GLN A 22 10.39 1.88 0.36
C GLN A 22 11.27 2.17 1.59
N ARG A 23 12.50 2.65 1.41
CA ARG A 23 13.38 3.01 2.53
C ARG A 23 12.80 4.13 3.39
N ILE A 24 12.25 5.16 2.76
CA ILE A 24 11.60 6.26 3.50
C ILE A 24 10.38 5.74 4.26
N GLN A 25 9.54 4.93 3.61
CA GLN A 25 8.40 4.29 4.29
C GLN A 25 8.83 3.43 5.48
N SER A 26 9.86 2.59 5.34
CA SER A 26 10.34 1.75 6.43
C SER A 26 10.84 2.57 7.62
N ARG A 27 11.57 3.67 7.38
CA ARG A 27 12.02 4.59 8.46
C ARG A 27 10.86 5.25 9.20
N GLN A 28 9.76 5.53 8.51
CA GLN A 28 8.57 6.12 9.13
C GLN A 28 7.74 5.09 9.92
N LEU A 29 7.83 3.81 9.56
CA LEU A 29 7.13 2.72 10.24
C LEU A 29 7.88 2.22 11.48
N GLU A 30 9.22 2.38 11.52
CA GLU A 30 10.07 1.90 12.61
C GLU A 30 9.65 2.45 13.99
N PRO A 31 9.44 3.77 14.20
CA PRO A 31 8.98 4.29 15.49
C PRO A 31 7.58 3.81 15.90
N ILE A 32 6.78 3.41 14.91
CA ILE A 32 5.42 2.93 15.14
C ILE A 32 5.43 1.45 15.53
N GLY A 33 6.51 0.71 15.26
CA GLY A 33 6.62 -0.73 15.58
C GLY A 33 5.67 -1.57 14.72
N ILE A 34 5.61 -1.29 13.42
CA ILE A 34 4.80 -2.04 12.45
C ILE A 34 5.63 -2.37 11.21
N THR A 35 5.51 -3.59 10.68
CA THR A 35 6.22 -3.97 9.45
C THR A 35 5.51 -3.44 8.20
N PRO A 36 6.20 -3.28 7.06
CA PRO A 36 5.57 -2.87 5.80
C PRO A 36 4.42 -3.81 5.37
N ALA A 37 4.54 -5.11 5.61
CA ALA A 37 3.51 -6.09 5.27
C ALA A 37 2.27 -5.96 6.19
N GLN A 38 2.49 -5.78 7.50
CA GLN A 38 1.41 -5.51 8.45
C GLN A 38 0.70 -4.20 8.12
N PHE A 39 1.45 -3.16 7.77
CA PHE A 39 0.87 -1.88 7.37
C PHE A 39 0.06 -1.98 6.07
N ARG A 40 0.50 -2.79 5.10
CA ARG A 40 -0.30 -3.09 3.89
C ARG A 40 -1.61 -3.79 4.24
N LEU A 41 -1.57 -4.79 5.13
CA LEU A 41 -2.79 -5.48 5.59
C LEU A 41 -3.72 -4.50 6.29
N LEU A 42 -3.23 -3.76 7.28
CA LEU A 42 -4.02 -2.78 8.04
C LEU A 42 -4.68 -1.73 7.13
N ARG A 43 -3.92 -1.21 6.15
CA ARG A 43 -4.46 -0.29 5.15
C ARG A 43 -5.54 -0.97 4.31
N THR A 44 -5.31 -2.20 3.87
CA THR A 44 -6.25 -2.95 3.04
C THR A 44 -7.56 -3.18 3.80
N THR A 45 -7.49 -3.66 5.04
CA THR A 45 -8.64 -3.83 5.94
C THR A 45 -9.44 -2.53 6.09
N ALA A 46 -8.78 -1.39 6.21
CA ALA A 46 -9.45 -0.09 6.36
C ALA A 46 -10.14 0.44 5.08
N HIS A 47 -9.83 -0.11 3.90
CA HIS A 47 -10.46 0.28 2.63
C HIS A 47 -11.64 -0.63 2.25
N TYR A 48 -11.85 -1.74 2.97
CA TYR A 48 -13.03 -2.57 2.75
C TYR A 48 -14.28 -1.88 3.30
N GLU A 49 -15.40 -2.07 2.59
CA GLU A 49 -16.72 -1.75 3.13
C GLU A 49 -17.09 -2.83 4.15
N GLY A 50 -16.92 -2.50 5.42
CA GLY A 50 -17.04 -3.46 6.53
C GLY A 50 -15.79 -4.31 6.76
N ALA A 51 -15.90 -5.27 7.67
CA ALA A 51 -14.77 -6.11 8.09
C ALA A 51 -14.53 -7.26 7.08
N PRO A 52 -13.39 -7.31 6.35
CA PRO A 52 -13.14 -8.37 5.39
C PRO A 52 -12.88 -9.72 6.07
N ARG A 53 -13.12 -10.82 5.35
CA ARG A 53 -12.72 -12.16 5.79
C ARG A 53 -11.22 -12.34 5.57
N MET A 54 -10.61 -13.27 6.31
CA MET A 54 -9.20 -13.63 6.12
C MET A 54 -8.87 -14.03 4.67
N ALA A 55 -9.79 -14.71 3.98
CA ALA A 55 -9.63 -15.11 2.59
C ALA A 55 -9.62 -13.90 1.64
N ASP A 56 -10.51 -12.93 1.85
CA ASP A 56 -10.59 -11.72 1.03
C ASP A 56 -9.31 -10.87 1.16
N LEU A 57 -8.69 -10.88 2.35
CA LEU A 57 -7.39 -10.25 2.58
C LEU A 57 -6.26 -10.99 1.85
N ALA A 58 -6.28 -12.31 1.82
CA ALA A 58 -5.27 -13.12 1.13
C ALA A 58 -5.28 -12.83 -0.38
N GLU A 59 -6.46 -12.86 -0.99
CA GLU A 59 -6.68 -12.54 -2.40
C GLU A 59 -6.25 -11.11 -2.72
N ARG A 60 -6.72 -10.13 -1.93
CA ARG A 60 -6.44 -8.71 -2.20
C ARG A 60 -4.97 -8.34 -2.05
N LEU A 61 -4.25 -9.01 -1.15
CA LEU A 61 -2.82 -8.80 -0.91
C LEU A 61 -1.92 -9.66 -1.80
N ASP A 62 -2.51 -10.58 -2.59
CA ASP A 62 -1.79 -11.58 -3.39
C ASP A 62 -0.79 -12.39 -2.56
N VAL A 63 -1.25 -12.94 -1.44
CA VAL A 63 -0.45 -13.76 -0.53
C VAL A 63 -1.18 -15.04 -0.13
N VAL A 64 -0.41 -16.04 0.25
CA VAL A 64 -0.97 -17.30 0.77
C VAL A 64 -1.69 -17.09 2.12
N PRO A 65 -2.76 -17.85 2.42
CA PRO A 65 -3.55 -17.69 3.65
C PRO A 65 -2.74 -17.71 4.94
N ARG A 66 -1.72 -18.58 5.02
CA ARG A 66 -0.81 -18.65 6.18
C ARG A 66 -0.13 -17.31 6.49
N ALA A 67 0.21 -16.54 5.46
CA ALA A 67 0.87 -15.26 5.63
C ALA A 67 -0.10 -14.24 6.23
N VAL A 68 -1.37 -14.25 5.80
CA VAL A 68 -2.42 -13.41 6.39
C VAL A 68 -2.58 -13.72 7.87
N THR A 69 -2.62 -15.00 8.26
CA THR A 69 -2.69 -15.39 9.68
C THR A 69 -1.58 -14.76 10.49
N THR A 70 -0.31 -14.94 10.08
CA THR A 70 0.85 -14.35 10.77
C THR A 70 0.79 -12.82 10.85
N LEU A 71 0.34 -12.15 9.78
CA LEU A 71 0.22 -10.70 9.77
C LEU A 71 -0.87 -10.20 10.72
N VAL A 72 -2.02 -10.87 10.74
CA VAL A 72 -3.14 -10.53 11.63
C VAL A 72 -2.78 -10.83 13.09
N ASP A 73 -2.09 -11.95 13.37
CA ASP A 73 -1.61 -12.25 14.73
C ASP A 73 -0.73 -11.13 15.28
N GLY A 74 0.24 -10.67 14.49
CA GLY A 74 1.11 -9.58 14.92
C GLY A 74 0.38 -8.24 15.10
N LEU A 75 -0.63 -7.96 14.26
CA LEU A 75 -1.44 -6.75 14.40
C LEU A 75 -2.38 -6.82 15.60
N GLU A 76 -2.98 -7.97 15.86
CA GLU A 76 -3.88 -8.22 16.99
C GLU A 76 -3.10 -8.18 18.31
N ALA A 77 -1.91 -8.78 18.38
CA ALA A 77 -1.00 -8.68 19.52
C ALA A 77 -0.60 -7.22 19.84
N SER A 78 -0.54 -6.36 18.82
CA SER A 78 -0.29 -4.92 18.99
C SER A 78 -1.58 -4.09 19.17
N GLY A 79 -2.75 -4.71 19.29
CA GLY A 79 -4.04 -4.04 19.51
C GLY A 79 -4.56 -3.24 18.31
N ARG A 80 -4.03 -3.44 17.10
CA ARG A 80 -4.36 -2.65 15.89
C ARG A 80 -5.50 -3.23 15.07
N VAL A 81 -5.79 -4.52 15.26
CA VAL A 81 -6.93 -5.22 14.69
C VAL A 81 -7.51 -6.16 15.72
N ARG A 82 -8.73 -6.65 15.48
CA ARG A 82 -9.34 -7.73 16.25
C ARG A 82 -10.07 -8.68 15.32
N ARG A 83 -10.12 -9.95 15.69
CA ARG A 83 -10.93 -10.97 14.99
C ARG A 83 -12.36 -10.98 15.55
N ALA A 84 -13.33 -11.06 14.65
CA ALA A 84 -14.74 -11.22 14.98
C ALA A 84 -15.34 -12.37 14.16
N PRO A 85 -16.24 -13.20 14.74
CA PRO A 85 -16.97 -14.18 13.96
C PRO A 85 -17.91 -13.47 12.97
N ASP A 86 -18.06 -14.02 11.77
CA ASP A 86 -19.03 -13.52 10.80
C ASP A 86 -20.46 -13.69 11.35
N PRO A 87 -21.32 -12.65 11.25
CA PRO A 87 -22.68 -12.68 11.81
C PRO A 87 -23.58 -13.74 11.15
N THR A 88 -23.31 -14.13 9.90
CA THR A 88 -24.07 -15.12 9.13
C THR A 88 -23.47 -16.52 9.22
N ASN A 89 -22.16 -16.64 9.45
CA ASN A 89 -21.47 -17.92 9.54
C ASN A 89 -20.31 -17.89 10.55
N ARG A 90 -20.54 -18.37 11.78
CA ARG A 90 -19.53 -18.38 12.86
C ARG A 90 -18.23 -19.14 12.54
N ARG A 91 -18.20 -19.97 11.48
CA ARG A 91 -16.96 -20.64 11.02
C ARG A 91 -16.03 -19.69 10.24
N VAL A 92 -16.54 -18.54 9.83
CA VAL A 92 -15.78 -17.51 9.10
C VAL A 92 -15.31 -16.45 10.09
N VAL A 93 -14.03 -16.09 9.99
CA VAL A 93 -13.42 -15.01 10.78
C VAL A 93 -13.26 -13.77 9.93
N ARG A 94 -13.74 -12.65 10.46
CA ARG A 94 -13.54 -11.30 9.92
C ARG A 94 -12.49 -10.55 10.73
N VAL A 95 -11.80 -9.64 10.04
CA VAL A 95 -10.78 -8.79 10.64
C VAL A 95 -11.31 -7.36 10.73
N GLU A 96 -11.44 -6.87 11.94
CA GLU A 96 -11.87 -5.50 12.22
C GLU A 96 -10.68 -4.63 12.61
N ILE A 97 -10.59 -3.44 12.06
CA ILE A 97 -9.60 -2.45 12.46
C ILE A 97 -10.06 -1.74 13.75
N THR A 98 -9.16 -1.64 14.73
CA THR A 98 -9.40 -0.93 16.00
C THR A 98 -9.16 0.57 15.84
N GLU A 99 -9.39 1.36 16.89
CA GLU A 99 -9.09 2.79 16.85
C GLU A 99 -7.58 3.05 16.83
N GLU A 100 -6.80 2.24 17.53
CA GLU A 100 -5.33 2.25 17.51
C GLU A 100 -4.82 1.95 16.09
N GLY A 101 -5.42 0.97 15.41
CA GLY A 101 -5.14 0.68 14.00
C GLY A 101 -5.41 1.88 13.10
N ARG A 102 -6.55 2.57 13.30
CA ARG A 102 -6.88 3.80 12.55
C ARG A 102 -5.90 4.93 12.86
N ALA A 103 -5.46 5.07 14.11
CA ALA A 103 -4.46 6.06 14.50
C ALA A 103 -3.13 5.84 13.78
N VAL A 104 -2.66 4.60 13.67
CA VAL A 104 -1.46 4.25 12.90
C VAL A 104 -1.60 4.68 11.43
N LEU A 105 -2.76 4.44 10.81
CA LEU A 105 -3.01 4.87 9.44
C LEU A 105 -3.00 6.40 9.28
N ARG A 106 -3.52 7.15 10.26
CA ARG A 106 -3.49 8.62 10.27
C ARG A 106 -2.05 9.15 10.38
N SER A 107 -1.26 8.63 11.32
CA SER A 107 0.15 9.02 11.48
C SER A 107 0.96 8.73 10.22
N MET A 108 0.71 7.58 9.58
CA MET A 108 1.38 7.23 8.33
C MET A 108 0.97 8.07 7.13
N ARG A 109 -0.26 8.63 7.09
CA ARG A 109 -0.65 9.59 6.05
C ARG A 109 0.17 10.88 6.16
N ALA A 110 0.37 11.40 7.38
CA ALA A 110 1.20 12.58 7.59
C ALA A 110 2.66 12.32 7.20
N ALA A 111 3.24 11.19 7.62
CA ALA A 111 4.59 10.79 7.26
C ALA A 111 4.78 10.62 5.74
N ARG A 112 3.79 10.05 5.05
CA ARG A 112 3.78 9.94 3.58
C ARG A 112 3.77 11.30 2.90
N LYS A 113 3.02 12.27 3.43
CA LYS A 113 2.97 13.63 2.89
C LYS A 113 4.35 14.29 2.99
N ALA A 114 4.98 14.25 4.17
CA ALA A 114 6.33 14.77 4.36
C ALA A 114 7.37 14.10 3.45
N ALA A 115 7.28 12.77 3.31
CA ALA A 115 8.13 12.01 2.39
C ALA A 115 7.93 12.42 0.91
N ALA A 116 6.68 12.64 0.50
CA ALA A 116 6.38 13.10 -0.85
C ALA A 116 6.95 14.50 -1.11
N GLU A 117 6.83 15.41 -0.14
CA GLU A 117 7.42 16.75 -0.20
C GLU A 117 8.95 16.67 -0.36
N GLU A 118 9.64 15.81 0.41
CA GLU A 118 11.09 15.60 0.30
C GLU A 118 11.51 15.03 -1.07
N ILE A 119 10.79 14.02 -1.57
CA ILE A 119 11.13 13.34 -2.82
C ILE A 119 10.90 14.25 -4.03
N LEU A 120 9.83 15.05 -3.99
CA LEU A 120 9.43 15.93 -5.07
C LEU A 120 10.05 17.33 -4.95
N ALA A 121 10.76 17.63 -3.85
CA ALA A 121 11.45 18.91 -3.64
C ALA A 121 12.32 19.37 -4.83
N PRO A 122 13.06 18.48 -5.54
CA PRO A 122 13.86 18.88 -6.68
C PRO A 122 13.06 19.27 -7.94
N LEU A 123 11.75 19.02 -7.96
CA LEU A 123 10.89 19.28 -9.11
C LEU A 123 10.12 20.60 -8.95
N THR A 124 10.07 21.36 -10.03
CA THR A 124 9.17 22.52 -10.23
C THR A 124 7.70 22.09 -10.23
N ALA A 125 6.77 23.04 -10.12
CA ALA A 125 5.34 22.76 -10.15
C ALA A 125 4.93 22.08 -11.47
N GLU A 126 5.43 22.59 -12.59
CA GLU A 126 5.17 22.09 -13.94
C GLU A 126 5.69 20.65 -14.10
N GLN A 127 6.90 20.36 -13.62
CA GLN A 127 7.45 19.01 -13.63
C GLN A 127 6.63 18.02 -12.80
N ARG A 128 6.05 18.47 -11.67
CA ARG A 128 5.18 17.65 -10.83
C ARG A 128 3.87 17.33 -11.52
N GLU A 129 3.27 18.29 -12.24
CA GLU A 129 2.06 18.04 -13.03
C GLU A 129 2.31 17.03 -14.15
N VAL A 130 3.41 17.20 -14.90
CA VAL A 130 3.80 16.25 -15.96
C VAL A 130 4.03 14.85 -15.38
N LEU A 131 4.80 14.73 -14.31
CA LEU A 131 5.03 13.45 -13.65
C LEU A 131 3.72 12.81 -13.15
N GLY A 132 2.82 13.62 -12.57
CA GLY A 132 1.50 13.17 -12.13
C GLY A 132 0.69 12.56 -13.26
N GLY A 133 0.61 13.25 -14.40
CA GLY A 133 -0.10 12.74 -15.59
C GLY A 133 0.50 11.44 -16.14
N LEU A 134 1.84 11.34 -16.20
CA LEU A 134 2.52 10.13 -16.65
C LEU A 134 2.29 8.94 -15.70
N LEU A 135 2.34 9.18 -14.38
CA LEU A 135 2.08 8.12 -13.39
C LEU A 135 0.62 7.65 -13.44
N THR A 136 -0.34 8.56 -13.61
CA THR A 136 -1.75 8.20 -13.81
C THR A 136 -1.92 7.30 -15.04
N ALA A 137 -1.30 7.66 -16.17
CA ALA A 137 -1.35 6.84 -17.38
C ALA A 137 -0.74 5.43 -17.20
N LEU A 138 0.32 5.31 -16.38
CA LEU A 138 0.94 4.01 -16.06
C LEU A 138 0.11 3.16 -15.08
N VAL A 139 -0.61 3.79 -14.14
CA VAL A 139 -1.40 3.09 -13.10
C VAL A 139 -2.76 2.64 -13.62
N ASP A 140 -3.45 3.51 -14.35
CA ASP A 140 -4.79 3.21 -14.88
C ASP A 140 -4.71 2.37 -16.17
N GLY A 141 -3.52 2.24 -16.73
CA GLY A 141 -3.29 1.73 -18.08
C GLY A 141 -3.74 2.75 -19.12
N MET A 142 -3.19 2.66 -20.34
CA MET A 142 -3.83 3.37 -21.46
C MET A 142 -5.26 2.81 -21.59
N PRO A 143 -6.32 3.64 -21.60
CA PRO A 143 -7.65 3.14 -21.94
C PRO A 143 -7.51 2.41 -23.27
N GLU A 144 -7.94 1.14 -23.30
CA GLU A 144 -7.94 0.34 -24.51
C GLU A 144 -8.51 1.22 -25.61
N ARG A 145 -7.70 1.53 -26.64
CA ARG A 145 -8.21 2.21 -27.83
C ARG A 145 -9.34 1.32 -28.31
N ARG A 146 -10.59 1.80 -28.16
CA ARG A 146 -11.77 1.12 -28.66
C ARG A 146 -11.48 0.78 -30.12
N ARG A 147 -11.20 -0.49 -30.39
CA ARG A 147 -11.10 -0.98 -31.76
C ARG A 147 -12.49 -0.73 -32.35
N CYS A 148 -12.55 0.17 -33.33
CA CYS A 148 -13.66 0.22 -34.26
C CYS A 148 -13.69 -1.08 -35.07
#